data_AF-A0A962T4S5-F1
#
_entry.id   AF-A0A962T4S5-F1
#
_cell.length_a   1.000
_cell.length_b   1.000
_cell.length_c   1.000
_cell.angle_alpha   90.00
_cell.angle_beta   90.00
_cell.angle_gamma   90.00
#
_symmetry.space_group_name_H-M   'P 1'
#
loop_
_entity.id
_entity.type
_entity.pdbx_description
1 polymer ?
#
loop_
_entity_poly.entity_id
_entity_poly.type
_entity_poly.pdbx_seq_one_letter_code
_entity_poly.pdbx_strand_id
1 'polypeptide(L)' 'MDTQIEIFKNVRAVSSLVAVAGVHGQPALLMRRAGLHDIPGKLLLSASLPQALARVRHYL' A
#
# COMPACT_ATOMS: atom_id res chain seq x y z
N MET A 1 1.31 2.93 19.76
CA MET A 1 0.51 3.25 18.54
C MET A 1 1.18 2.55 17.36
N ASP A 2 1.35 1.22 17.41
CA ASP A 2 2.41 0.55 16.64
C ASP A 2 1.94 -0.58 15.72
N THR A 3 0.68 -1.00 15.84
CA THR A 3 0.18 -2.21 15.17
C THR A 3 0.00 -2.04 13.65
N GLN A 4 -0.24 -0.81 13.17
CA GLN A 4 -0.53 -0.52 11.76
C GLN A 4 0.68 -0.68 10.82
N ILE A 5 1.91 -0.57 11.33
CA ILE A 5 3.14 -0.64 10.52
C ILE A 5 3.63 -2.08 10.38
N GLU A 6 3.28 -2.98 11.31
CA GLU A 6 3.81 -4.33 11.37
C GLU A 6 3.36 -5.21 10.19
N ILE A 7 2.12 -5.05 9.74
CA ILE A 7 1.56 -5.78 8.57
C ILE A 7 2.40 -5.50 7.32
N PHE A 8 2.92 -4.28 7.16
CA PHE A 8 3.64 -3.88 5.96
C PHE A 8 5.16 -4.10 6.01
N LYS A 9 5.73 -4.37 7.19
CA LYS A 9 7.17 -4.65 7.33
C LYS A 9 7.62 -5.84 6.48
N ASN A 10 6.72 -6.78 6.23
CA ASN A 10 7.00 -7.98 5.44
C ASN A 10 6.40 -7.97 4.03
N VAL A 11 5.84 -6.84 3.55
CA VAL A 11 5.25 -6.77 2.19
C VAL A 11 6.27 -7.12 1.09
N ARG A 12 7.57 -6.94 1.37
CA ARG A 12 8.64 -7.33 0.45
C ARG A 12 8.88 -8.84 0.42
N ALA A 13 8.56 -9.56 1.51
CA ALA A 13 8.80 -10.99 1.68
C ALA A 13 7.62 -11.87 1.22
N VAL A 14 6.39 -11.33 1.21
CA VAL A 14 5.23 -12.03 0.64
C VAL A 14 5.25 -12.00 -0.89
N SER A 15 4.79 -13.09 -1.51
CA SER A 15 4.62 -13.22 -2.96
C SER A 15 3.33 -12.58 -3.48
N SER A 16 2.48 -12.09 -2.58
CA SER A 16 1.19 -11.48 -2.91
C SER A 16 1.30 -9.98 -3.14
N LEU A 17 0.54 -9.49 -4.12
CA LEU A 17 0.29 -8.06 -4.31
C LEU A 17 -0.68 -7.55 -3.24
N VAL A 18 -0.29 -6.51 -2.50
CA VAL A 18 -1.14 -5.84 -1.51
C VAL A 18 -1.56 -4.47 -2.05
N ALA A 19 -2.86 -4.21 -2.08
CA ALA A 19 -3.40 -2.90 -2.46
C ALA A 19 -4.17 -2.27 -1.29
N VAL A 20 -3.82 -1.04 -0.94
CA VAL A 20 -4.42 -0.25 0.13
C VAL A 20 -5.15 0.94 -0.50
N ALA A 21 -6.44 1.08 -0.18
CA ALA A 21 -7.28 2.18 -0.64
C ALA A 21 -7.53 3.19 0.50
N GLY A 22 -7.90 4.43 0.16
CA GLY A 22 -8.15 5.49 1.15
C GLY A 22 -6.88 6.12 1.70
N VAL A 23 -5.74 5.97 1.03
CA VAL A 23 -4.45 6.51 1.47
C VAL A 23 -4.33 7.97 1.02
N HIS A 24 -4.79 8.90 1.86
CA HIS A 24 -4.71 10.33 1.62
C HIS A 24 -4.46 11.11 2.92
N GLY A 25 -4.07 12.38 2.80
CA GLY A 25 -3.82 13.27 3.95
C GLY A 25 -2.69 12.77 4.85
N GLN A 26 -2.91 12.86 6.17
CA GLN A 26 -1.89 12.51 7.17
C GLN A 26 -1.43 11.03 7.10
N PRO A 27 -2.31 10.02 6.93
CA PRO A 27 -1.90 8.63 6.72
C PRO A 27 -0.90 8.45 5.57
N ALA A 28 -1.13 9.09 4.43
CA ALA A 28 -0.24 9.01 3.27
C ALA A 28 1.15 9.59 3.58
N LEU A 29 1.20 10.70 4.32
CA LEU A 29 2.46 11.33 4.74
C LEU A 29 3.25 10.44 5.70
N LEU A 30 2.58 9.83 6.68
CA LEU A 30 3.21 8.93 7.64
C LEU A 30 3.77 7.67 6.97
N MET A 31 3.01 7.06 6.06
CA MET A 31 3.45 5.91 5.27
C MET A 31 4.69 6.26 4.44
N ARG A 32 4.68 7.39 3.72
CA ARG A 32 5.85 7.86 2.97
C ARG A 32 7.09 8.04 3.85
N ARG A 33 6.94 8.67 5.02
CA ARG A 33 8.04 8.87 5.99
C ARG A 33 8.58 7.56 6.55
N ALA A 34 7.73 6.55 6.70
CA ALA A 34 8.11 5.20 7.08
C ALA A 34 8.75 4.39 5.92
N GLY A 35 8.99 5.02 4.76
CA GLY A 35 9.50 4.34 3.55
C GLY A 35 8.45 3.49 2.85
N LEU A 36 7.19 3.55 3.28
CA LEU A 36 6.06 2.83 2.72
C LEU A 36 5.44 3.67 1.59
N HIS A 37 5.88 3.38 0.37
CA HIS A 37 5.37 3.97 -0.86
C HIS A 37 5.00 2.85 -1.83
N ASP A 38 4.47 3.20 -2.99
CA ASP A 38 4.20 2.23 -4.06
C ASP A 38 5.45 1.41 -4.37
N ILE A 39 5.33 0.08 -4.27
CA ILE A 39 6.32 -0.89 -4.70
C ILE A 39 5.68 -1.65 -5.87
N PRO A 40 6.08 -1.39 -7.12
CA PRO A 40 5.52 -2.06 -8.29
C PRO A 40 5.48 -3.58 -8.12
N GLY A 41 4.30 -4.17 -8.35
CA GLY A 41 4.08 -5.61 -8.21
C GLY A 41 4.03 -6.16 -6.77
N LYS A 42 4.15 -5.31 -5.73
CA LYS A 42 4.08 -5.75 -4.32
C LYS A 42 3.17 -4.92 -3.43
N LEU A 43 3.25 -3.59 -3.49
CA LEU A 43 2.44 -2.69 -2.68
C LEU A 43 1.90 -1.55 -3.53
N LEU A 44 0.58 -1.38 -3.52
CA LEU A 44 -0.11 -0.29 -4.20
C LEU A 44 -0.88 0.53 -3.15
N LEU A 45 -0.62 1.82 -3.08
CA LEU A 45 -1.31 2.79 -2.24
C LEU A 45 -2.16 3.68 -3.15
N SER A 46 -3.46 3.75 -2.90
CA SER A 46 -4.40 4.52 -3.71
C SER A 46 -5.30 5.37 -2.83
N ALA A 47 -5.70 6.54 -3.35
CA ALA A 47 -6.59 7.44 -2.63
C ALA A 47 -8.02 6.89 -2.52
N SER A 48 -8.43 6.00 -3.43
CA SER A 48 -9.78 5.43 -3.46
C SER A 48 -9.78 3.95 -3.83
N LEU A 49 -10.86 3.25 -3.46
CA LEU A 49 -11.05 1.83 -3.77
C LEU A 49 -11.16 1.57 -5.29
N PRO A 50 -11.91 2.35 -6.09
CA PRO A 50 -11.95 2.14 -7.54
C PRO A 50 -10.58 2.24 -8.19
N GLN A 51 -9.75 3.19 -7.74
CA GLN A 51 -8.39 3.34 -8.24
C GLN A 51 -7.51 2.13 -7.86
N ALA A 52 -7.63 1.63 -6.62
CA ALA A 52 -6.89 0.46 -6.17
C ALA A 52 -7.23 -0.78 -7.03
N LEU A 53 -8.52 -1.03 -7.29
CA LEU A 53 -8.98 -2.16 -8.11
C LEU A 53 -8.49 -2.06 -9.55
N ALA A 54 -8.55 -0.87 -10.15
CA ALA A 54 -8.04 -0.65 -11.50
C ALA A 54 -6.53 -0.96 -11.60
N ARG A 55 -5.76 -0.58 -10.58
CA ARG A 55 -4.32 -0.87 -10.52
C ARG A 55 -4.03 -2.35 -10.27
N VAL A 56 -4.78 -3.03 -9.40
CA VAL A 56 -4.63 -4.48 -9.19
C VAL A 56 -4.87 -5.25 -10.49
N ARG A 57 -5.90 -4.89 -11.26
CA ARG A 57 -6.20 -5.53 -12.54
C ARG A 57 -5.07 -5.43 -13.56
N HIS A 58 -4.20 -4.43 -13.46
CA HIS A 58 -3.02 -4.33 -14.34
C HIS A 58 -1.95 -5.40 -14.06
N TYR A 59 -1.99 -6.03 -12.88
CA TYR A 59 -1.04 -7.06 -12.44
C TYR A 59 -1.62 -8.49 -12.45
N LEU A 60 -2.86 -8.64 -12.93
CA LEU A 60 -3.50 -9.94 -13.20
C LEU A 60 -3.40 -10.26 -14.69
#